data_AF-A0A960EFX5-F1
#
_entry.id   AF-A0A960EFX5-F1
#
_cell.length_a   1.000
_cell.length_b   1.000
_cell.length_c   1.000
_cell.angle_alpha   90.00
_cell.angle_beta   90.00
_cell.angle_gamma   90.00
#
_symmetry.space_group_name_H-M   'P 1'
#
loop_
_entity.id
_entity.type
_entity.pdbx_description
1 polymer ?
#
loop_
_entity_poly.entity_id
_entity_poly.type
_entity_poly.pdbx_seq_one_letter_code
_entity_poly.pdbx_strand_id
1 'polypeptide(L)'
;MADEIGEVDLLRYEQGDGPARRAVVDGLMRSLATGFVYVAHDVSEDLIDEAYGMLEAFFSLPAEEKAAFVAPGTHGQTGYTGLLVETAATADVADWKEMLNWARDVAPAHPLRTRFPHRYHDQVLPEAAVPGIAEVLNAFHDAIADLQRRVLRIIAE
;
A
#
# COMPACT_ATOMS: atom_id res chain seq x y z
N MET A 1 21.63 16.54 15.24
CA MET A 1 21.56 16.59 13.76
C MET A 1 20.32 15.78 13.42
N ALA A 2 19.34 16.36 12.76
CA ALA A 2 18.30 15.53 12.17
C ALA A 2 19.01 14.69 11.12
N ASP A 3 19.02 13.35 11.27
CA ASP A 3 19.61 12.50 10.25
C ASP A 3 18.80 12.72 8.96
N GLU A 4 19.48 13.20 7.92
CA GLU A 4 18.86 13.47 6.63
C GLU A 4 18.53 12.13 5.97
N ILE A 5 17.24 11.85 5.79
CA ILE A 5 16.77 10.65 5.08
C ILE A 5 17.34 10.72 3.66
N GLY A 6 18.09 9.71 3.27
CA GLY A 6 18.73 9.64 1.96
C GLY A 6 17.78 9.21 0.85
N GLU A 7 18.14 9.56 -0.37
CA GLU A 7 17.47 9.13 -1.60
C GLU A 7 18.39 8.19 -2.40
N VAL A 8 17.80 7.13 -2.97
CA VAL A 8 18.48 6.24 -3.90
C VAL A 8 17.65 6.00 -5.16
N ASP A 9 18.33 5.69 -6.27
CA ASP A 9 17.71 5.40 -7.56
C ASP A 9 17.72 3.88 -7.80
N LEU A 10 16.52 3.29 -7.89
CA LEU A 10 16.34 1.87 -8.14
C LEU A 10 16.87 1.46 -9.52
N LEU A 11 16.62 2.26 -10.56
CA LEU A 11 17.05 1.95 -11.91
C LEU A 11 18.57 2.00 -12.04
N ARG A 12 19.22 2.90 -11.29
CA ARG A 12 20.68 2.93 -11.20
C ARG A 12 21.26 1.64 -10.61
N TYR A 13 20.56 0.99 -9.69
CA TYR A 13 20.95 -0.34 -9.20
C TYR A 13 20.69 -1.43 -10.23
N GLU A 14 19.54 -1.43 -10.89
CA GLU A 14 19.17 -2.51 -11.82
C GLU A 14 19.96 -2.48 -13.13
N GLN A 15 20.29 -1.28 -13.62
CA GLN A 15 20.89 -1.06 -14.93
C GLN A 15 22.36 -0.63 -14.85
N GLY A 16 22.83 -0.24 -13.66
CA GLY A 16 24.20 0.24 -13.43
C GLY A 16 25.25 -0.86 -13.39
N ASP A 17 26.51 -0.45 -13.52
CA ASP A 17 27.66 -1.31 -13.36
C ASP A 17 27.97 -1.63 -11.88
N GLY A 18 28.99 -2.46 -11.62
CA GLY A 18 29.35 -2.86 -10.26
C GLY A 18 29.58 -1.68 -9.29
N PRO A 19 30.35 -0.65 -9.66
CA PRO A 19 30.48 0.57 -8.86
C PRO A 19 29.15 1.29 -8.60
N ALA A 20 28.31 1.48 -9.63
CA ALA A 20 27.02 2.15 -9.48
C ALA A 20 26.08 1.38 -8.55
N ARG A 21 26.01 0.05 -8.70
CA ARG A 21 25.23 -0.84 -7.83
C ARG A 21 25.66 -0.73 -6.37
N ARG A 22 26.97 -0.83 -6.10
CA ARG A 22 27.50 -0.69 -4.74
C ARG A 22 27.18 0.66 -4.12
N ALA A 23 27.28 1.74 -4.90
CA ALA A 23 26.94 3.07 -4.40
C ALA A 23 25.46 3.19 -3.98
N VAL A 24 24.55 2.53 -4.71
CA VAL A 24 23.12 2.48 -4.35
C VAL A 24 22.90 1.64 -3.09
N VAL A 25 23.52 0.46 -2.98
CA VAL A 25 23.45 -0.39 -1.78
C VAL A 25 23.97 0.38 -0.56
N ASP A 26 25.16 0.98 -0.66
CA ASP A 26 25.77 1.75 0.42
C ASP A 26 24.90 2.96 0.82
N GLY A 27 24.31 3.64 -0.16
CA GLY A 27 23.38 4.76 0.08
C GLY A 27 22.12 4.33 0.81
N LEU A 28 21.51 3.25 0.36
CA LEU A 28 20.29 2.69 0.94
C LEU A 28 20.55 2.23 2.38
N MET A 29 21.63 1.49 2.63
CA MET A 29 21.96 1.01 3.98
C MET A 29 22.30 2.14 4.95
N ARG A 30 22.97 3.20 4.48
CA ARG A 30 23.19 4.41 5.30
C ARG A 30 21.87 5.09 5.66
N SER A 31 20.96 5.25 4.69
CA SER A 31 19.67 5.88 4.94
C SER A 31 18.82 5.04 5.89
N LEU A 32 18.79 3.71 5.72
CA LEU A 32 18.04 2.80 6.58
C LEU A 32 18.50 2.80 8.05
N ALA A 33 19.69 3.33 8.37
CA ALA A 33 20.08 3.59 9.76
C ALA A 33 19.14 4.61 10.46
N THR A 34 18.46 5.47 9.68
CA THR A 34 17.39 6.37 10.16
C THR A 34 16.03 5.69 10.27
N GLY A 35 15.89 4.47 9.74
CA GLY A 35 14.64 3.76 9.57
C GLY A 35 13.90 4.05 8.25
N PHE A 36 14.37 5.01 7.45
CA PHE A 36 13.68 5.46 6.23
C PHE A 36 14.63 5.66 5.05
N VAL A 37 14.10 5.62 3.83
CA VAL A 37 14.81 5.93 2.58
C VAL A 37 13.81 6.38 1.52
N TYR A 38 14.16 7.40 0.74
CA TYR A 38 13.43 7.77 -0.47
C TYR A 38 13.96 6.96 -1.65
N VAL A 39 13.07 6.46 -2.50
CA VAL A 39 13.44 5.64 -3.66
C VAL A 39 12.87 6.27 -4.93
N ALA A 40 13.75 6.72 -5.82
CA ALA A 40 13.36 7.03 -7.18
C ALA A 40 13.08 5.72 -7.93
N HIS A 41 11.93 5.65 -8.59
CA HIS A 41 11.37 4.43 -9.18
C HIS A 41 10.68 4.70 -10.51
N ASP A 42 10.25 3.63 -11.17
CA ASP A 42 9.62 3.61 -12.50
C ASP A 42 8.13 3.21 -12.48
N VAL A 43 7.47 3.20 -11.31
CA VAL A 43 6.01 3.08 -11.26
C VAL A 43 5.39 4.23 -12.04
N SER A 44 4.45 3.91 -12.92
CA SER A 44 3.77 4.87 -13.79
C SER A 44 3.08 5.97 -12.99
N GLU A 45 3.42 7.23 -13.29
CA GLU A 45 2.75 8.40 -12.73
C GLU A 45 1.25 8.40 -13.08
N ASP A 46 0.89 8.05 -14.31
CA ASP A 46 -0.52 7.93 -14.73
C ASP A 46 -1.31 6.92 -13.86
N LEU A 47 -0.72 5.76 -13.53
CA LEU A 47 -1.37 4.77 -12.66
C LEU A 47 -1.54 5.30 -11.22
N ILE A 48 -0.55 6.04 -10.71
CA ILE A 48 -0.62 6.69 -9.40
C ILE A 48 -1.76 7.72 -9.41
N ASP A 49 -1.76 8.62 -10.39
CA ASP A 49 -2.76 9.68 -10.51
C ASP A 49 -4.17 9.11 -10.68
N GLU A 50 -4.34 8.04 -11.47
CA GLU A 50 -5.63 7.36 -11.64
C GLU A 50 -6.12 6.72 -10.33
N ALA A 51 -5.23 5.97 -9.64
CA ALA A 51 -5.57 5.35 -8.36
C ALA A 51 -5.95 6.38 -7.29
N TYR A 52 -5.16 7.45 -7.14
CA TYR A 52 -5.43 8.51 -6.17
C TYR A 52 -6.67 9.33 -6.56
N GLY A 53 -6.90 9.61 -7.84
CA GLY A 53 -8.10 10.30 -8.31
C GLY A 53 -9.38 9.51 -8.03
N MET A 54 -9.36 8.19 -8.21
CA MET A 54 -10.49 7.33 -7.85
C MET A 54 -10.70 7.21 -6.34
N LEU A 55 -9.63 7.18 -5.54
CA LEU A 55 -9.72 7.23 -4.08
C LEU A 55 -10.28 8.56 -3.60
N GLU A 56 -9.85 9.69 -4.18
CA GLU A 56 -10.39 11.02 -3.89
C GLU A 56 -11.88 11.08 -4.21
N ALA A 57 -12.29 10.56 -5.37
CA ALA A 57 -13.70 10.47 -5.76
C ALA A 57 -14.52 9.66 -4.74
N PHE A 58 -14.00 8.50 -4.29
CA PHE A 58 -14.66 7.68 -3.28
C PHE A 58 -14.76 8.40 -1.93
N PHE A 59 -13.66 8.97 -1.41
CA PHE A 59 -13.66 9.63 -0.10
C PHE A 59 -14.46 10.94 -0.07
N SER A 60 -14.69 11.56 -1.23
CA SER A 60 -15.56 12.74 -1.39
C SER A 60 -17.06 12.43 -1.28
N LEU A 61 -17.46 11.16 -1.31
CA LEU A 61 -18.86 10.76 -1.16
C LEU A 61 -19.38 10.98 0.27
N PRO A 62 -20.72 11.12 0.44
CA PRO A 62 -21.34 11.13 1.76
C PRO A 62 -20.98 9.89 2.58
N ALA A 63 -20.81 10.07 3.90
CA ALA A 63 -20.44 8.96 4.80
C ALA A 63 -21.41 7.78 4.73
N GLU A 64 -22.69 8.03 4.50
CA GLU A 64 -23.74 7.01 4.34
C GLU A 64 -23.53 6.13 3.10
N GLU A 65 -23.03 6.71 2.00
CA GLU A 65 -22.70 5.96 0.79
C GLU A 65 -21.43 5.13 0.97
N LYS A 66 -20.40 5.71 1.61
CA LYS A 66 -19.16 5.00 1.94
C LYS A 66 -19.41 3.82 2.89
N ALA A 67 -20.36 3.96 3.82
CA ALA A 67 -20.72 2.92 4.78
C ALA A 67 -21.22 1.61 4.11
N ALA A 68 -21.71 1.67 2.86
CA ALA A 68 -22.08 0.48 2.09
C ALA A 68 -20.90 -0.46 1.80
N PHE A 69 -19.66 0.03 1.90
CA PHE A 69 -18.44 -0.72 1.62
C PHE A 69 -17.71 -1.18 2.88
N VAL A 70 -18.34 -1.09 4.05
CA VAL A 70 -17.84 -1.72 5.28
C VAL A 70 -17.93 -3.23 5.13
N ALA A 71 -16.82 -3.94 5.37
CA ALA A 71 -16.81 -5.40 5.38
C ALA A 71 -17.04 -5.93 6.82
N PRO A 72 -18.24 -6.45 7.16
CA PRO A 72 -18.57 -6.78 8.54
C PRO A 72 -17.70 -7.92 9.09
N GLY A 73 -17.29 -7.80 10.35
CA GLY A 73 -16.50 -8.84 11.04
C GLY A 73 -15.04 -8.94 10.61
N THR A 74 -14.58 -8.10 9.69
CA THR A 74 -13.18 -8.09 9.22
C THR A 74 -12.28 -7.19 10.05
N HIS A 75 -12.86 -6.33 10.90
CA HIS A 75 -12.16 -5.34 11.73
C HIS A 75 -11.27 -4.41 10.89
N GLY A 76 -11.77 -3.95 9.74
CA GLY A 76 -11.04 -3.03 8.87
C GLY A 76 -9.96 -3.69 8.01
N GLN A 77 -9.74 -5.01 8.08
CA GLN A 77 -8.74 -5.68 7.23
C GLN A 77 -9.05 -5.58 5.72
N THR A 78 -10.30 -5.32 5.37
CA THR A 78 -10.73 -5.02 4.00
C THR A 78 -11.97 -4.12 4.05
N GLY A 79 -12.23 -3.39 2.98
CA GLY A 79 -13.35 -2.47 2.87
C GLY A 79 -13.12 -1.15 3.60
N TYR A 80 -14.19 -0.38 3.68
CA TYR A 80 -14.21 0.96 4.27
C TYR A 80 -14.27 0.90 5.80
N THR A 81 -13.52 1.78 6.44
CA THR A 81 -13.56 2.07 7.87
C THR A 81 -13.75 3.56 8.06
N GLY A 82 -14.85 3.97 8.68
CA GLY A 82 -15.20 5.37 8.86
C GLY A 82 -14.38 6.10 9.92
N LEU A 83 -14.55 7.43 9.96
CA LEU A 83 -13.95 8.30 10.96
C LEU A 83 -14.25 7.82 12.38
N LEU A 84 -13.28 7.97 13.28
CA LEU A 84 -13.42 7.67 14.71
C LEU A 84 -13.74 6.20 15.04
N VAL A 85 -13.57 5.28 14.08
CA VAL A 85 -13.81 3.84 14.30
C VAL A 85 -12.55 3.13 14.77
N GLU A 86 -11.37 3.49 14.27
CA GLU A 86 -10.10 2.91 14.72
C GLU A 86 -9.47 3.71 15.87
N THR A 87 -9.24 3.02 16.99
CA THR A 87 -8.43 3.50 18.10
C THR A 87 -7.03 2.92 17.97
N ALA A 88 -6.01 3.75 17.76
CA ALA A 88 -4.63 3.28 17.80
C ALA A 88 -4.34 2.64 19.18
N ALA A 89 -3.55 1.57 19.22
CA ALA A 89 -3.30 0.79 20.44
C ALA A 89 -2.72 1.58 21.64
N THR A 90 -2.30 2.83 21.41
CA THR A 90 -1.69 3.73 22.42
C THR A 90 -2.42 5.08 22.56
N ALA A 91 -3.62 5.26 21.99
CA ALA A 91 -4.32 6.54 22.01
C ALA A 91 -5.72 6.45 22.64
N ASP A 92 -6.06 7.37 23.53
CA ASP A 92 -7.40 7.48 24.14
C ASP A 92 -8.43 8.16 23.21
N VAL A 93 -7.98 8.75 22.10
CA VAL A 93 -8.81 9.47 21.13
C VAL A 93 -8.77 8.70 19.80
N ALA A 94 -9.95 8.39 19.26
CA ALA A 94 -10.06 7.72 17.98
C ALA A 94 -9.49 8.60 16.85
N ASP A 95 -8.85 7.96 15.88
CA ASP A 95 -8.11 8.67 14.85
C ASP A 95 -9.08 9.44 13.92
N TRP A 96 -8.71 10.67 13.56
CA TRP A 96 -9.45 11.50 12.60
C TRP A 96 -9.10 11.10 11.16
N LYS A 97 -9.17 9.80 10.90
CA LYS A 97 -8.96 9.21 9.57
C LYS A 97 -10.10 8.27 9.24
N GLU A 98 -10.41 8.24 7.96
CA GLU A 98 -11.16 7.16 7.34
C GLU A 98 -10.21 6.37 6.45
N MET A 99 -10.54 5.12 6.19
CA MET A 99 -9.64 4.19 5.49
C MET A 99 -10.43 3.32 4.52
N LEU A 100 -9.77 2.94 3.43
CA LEU A 100 -10.18 1.87 2.56
C LEU A 100 -9.01 0.90 2.49
N ASN A 101 -9.20 -0.32 3.01
CA ASN A 101 -8.19 -1.36 2.97
C ASN A 101 -8.54 -2.40 1.91
N TRP A 102 -7.55 -2.82 1.14
CA TRP A 102 -7.71 -3.90 0.17
C TRP A 102 -6.43 -4.74 0.06
N ALA A 103 -6.61 -5.96 -0.41
CA ALA A 103 -5.54 -6.89 -0.72
C ALA A 103 -5.94 -7.71 -1.95
N ARG A 104 -4.99 -8.47 -2.50
CA ARG A 104 -5.29 -9.46 -3.54
C ARG A 104 -6.26 -10.52 -3.01
N ASP A 105 -7.29 -10.80 -3.80
CA ASP A 105 -8.19 -11.91 -3.54
C ASP A 105 -7.44 -13.24 -3.55
N VAL A 106 -7.72 -14.03 -2.52
CA VAL A 106 -7.16 -15.38 -2.39
C VAL A 106 -8.25 -16.38 -2.74
N ALA A 107 -7.95 -17.24 -3.73
CA ALA A 107 -8.88 -18.24 -4.23
C ALA A 107 -9.51 -19.05 -3.08
N PRO A 108 -10.82 -19.38 -3.15
CA PRO A 108 -11.53 -20.06 -2.06
C PRO A 108 -10.87 -21.36 -1.57
N ALA A 109 -10.26 -22.11 -2.48
CA ALA A 109 -9.57 -23.37 -2.19
C ALA A 109 -8.10 -23.23 -1.72
N HIS A 110 -7.61 -21.99 -1.55
CA HIS A 110 -6.21 -21.77 -1.20
C HIS A 110 -5.92 -22.23 0.25
N PRO A 111 -4.85 -22.99 0.51
CA PRO A 111 -4.55 -23.54 1.84
C PRO A 111 -4.47 -22.48 2.95
N LEU A 112 -3.98 -21.28 2.63
CA LEU A 112 -3.91 -20.17 3.60
C LEU A 112 -5.29 -19.66 4.03
N ARG A 113 -6.27 -19.64 3.12
CA ARG A 113 -7.64 -19.23 3.43
C ARG A 113 -8.34 -20.26 4.32
N THR A 114 -8.08 -21.55 4.07
CA THR A 114 -8.56 -22.63 4.94
C THR A 114 -7.92 -22.58 6.33
N ARG A 115 -6.60 -22.34 6.40
CA ARG A 115 -5.85 -22.35 7.67
C ARG A 115 -6.06 -21.07 8.49
N PHE A 116 -6.24 -19.92 7.84
CA PHE A 116 -6.35 -18.61 8.48
C PHE A 116 -7.54 -17.81 7.92
N PRO A 117 -8.78 -18.29 8.07
CA PRO A 117 -9.95 -17.66 7.47
C PRO A 117 -10.21 -16.21 7.95
N HIS A 118 -9.69 -15.86 9.12
CA HIS A 118 -9.76 -14.50 9.71
C HIS A 118 -8.70 -13.53 9.19
N ARG A 119 -7.80 -13.98 8.29
CA ARG A 119 -6.77 -13.14 7.64
C ARG A 119 -6.95 -13.02 6.13
N TYR A 120 -7.79 -13.88 5.56
CA TYR A 120 -8.05 -13.95 4.12
C TYR A 120 -9.56 -13.83 3.88
N HIS A 121 -10.08 -12.64 4.21
CA HIS A 121 -11.47 -12.26 3.97
C HIS A 121 -11.71 -12.03 2.47
N ASP A 122 -12.96 -12.20 2.04
CA ASP A 122 -13.39 -11.71 0.73
C ASP A 122 -13.25 -10.19 0.68
N GLN A 123 -12.71 -9.67 -0.41
CA GLN A 123 -12.45 -8.24 -0.53
C GLN A 123 -13.72 -7.44 -0.79
N VAL A 124 -13.79 -6.24 -0.22
CA VAL A 124 -14.87 -5.28 -0.47
C VAL A 124 -14.25 -4.01 -1.05
N LEU A 125 -14.37 -3.83 -2.37
CA LEU A 125 -13.92 -2.63 -3.08
C LEU A 125 -15.12 -1.81 -3.56
N PRO A 126 -14.99 -0.47 -3.69
CA PRO A 126 -16.13 0.41 -3.95
C PRO A 126 -16.55 0.51 -5.43
N GLU A 127 -16.56 -0.60 -6.15
CA GLU A 127 -16.88 -0.67 -7.58
C GLU A 127 -18.25 -0.09 -7.94
N ALA A 128 -19.25 -0.30 -7.09
CA ALA A 128 -20.59 0.23 -7.32
C ALA A 128 -20.68 1.76 -7.12
N ALA A 129 -19.76 2.36 -6.37
CA ALA A 129 -19.72 3.80 -6.12
C ALA A 129 -18.76 4.53 -7.08
N VAL A 130 -17.64 3.90 -7.42
CA VAL A 130 -16.65 4.40 -8.37
C VAL A 130 -16.35 3.29 -9.37
N PRO A 131 -17.08 3.21 -10.50
CA PRO A 131 -16.87 2.16 -11.50
C PRO A 131 -15.43 2.13 -12.02
N GLY A 132 -14.84 0.94 -12.11
CA GLY A 132 -13.46 0.71 -12.53
C GLY A 132 -12.44 0.76 -11.39
N ILE A 133 -12.80 1.24 -10.20
CA ILE A 133 -11.84 1.40 -9.10
C ILE A 133 -11.23 0.08 -8.65
N ALA A 134 -11.99 -1.03 -8.73
CA ALA A 134 -11.45 -2.31 -8.29
C ALA A 134 -10.29 -2.78 -9.18
N GLU A 135 -10.36 -2.55 -10.48
CA GLU A 135 -9.30 -2.92 -11.42
C GLU A 135 -8.05 -2.06 -11.18
N VAL A 136 -8.23 -0.73 -11.11
CA VAL A 136 -7.12 0.23 -10.92
C VAL A 136 -6.41 0.00 -9.59
N LEU A 137 -7.13 -0.17 -8.48
CA LEU A 137 -6.51 -0.41 -7.17
C LEU A 137 -5.77 -1.74 -7.09
N ASN A 138 -6.22 -2.77 -7.82
CA ASN A 138 -5.50 -4.04 -7.90
C ASN A 138 -4.24 -3.91 -8.79
N ALA A 139 -4.31 -3.19 -9.91
CA ALA A 139 -3.13 -2.89 -10.73
C ALA A 139 -2.10 -2.06 -9.94
N PHE A 140 -2.55 -1.08 -9.18
CA PHE A 140 -1.70 -0.27 -8.30
C PHE A 140 -1.06 -1.14 -7.19
N HIS A 141 -1.84 -2.02 -6.54
CA HIS A 141 -1.32 -2.95 -5.54
C HIS A 141 -0.20 -3.84 -6.11
N ASP A 142 -0.40 -4.38 -7.32
CA ASP A 142 0.59 -5.23 -7.97
C ASP A 142 1.87 -4.46 -8.33
N ALA A 143 1.74 -3.23 -8.82
CA ALA A 143 2.87 -2.36 -9.12
C ALA A 143 3.70 -2.03 -7.87
N ILE A 144 3.05 -1.68 -6.77
CA ILE A 144 3.74 -1.40 -5.49
C ILE A 144 4.38 -2.67 -4.93
N ALA A 145 3.70 -3.82 -5.00
CA ALA A 145 4.27 -5.08 -4.54
C ALA A 145 5.50 -5.50 -5.37
N ASP A 146 5.51 -5.25 -6.68
CA ASP A 146 6.69 -5.46 -7.53
C ASP A 146 7.85 -4.53 -7.15
N LEU A 147 7.57 -3.22 -7.01
CA LEU A 147 8.55 -2.23 -6.55
C LEU A 147 9.19 -2.65 -5.22
N GLN A 148 8.39 -3.06 -4.24
CA GLN A 148 8.88 -3.54 -2.94
C GLN A 148 9.81 -4.74 -3.08
N ARG A 149 9.49 -5.72 -3.93
CA ARG A 149 10.36 -6.88 -4.19
C ARG A 149 11.68 -6.47 -4.83
N ARG A 150 11.67 -5.48 -5.71
CA ARG A 150 12.88 -4.93 -6.35
C ARG A 150 13.77 -4.20 -5.35
N VAL A 151 13.18 -3.41 -4.45
CA VAL A 151 13.91 -2.78 -3.34
C VAL A 151 14.52 -3.82 -2.38
N LEU A 152 13.78 -4.90 -2.07
CA LEU A 152 14.30 -5.99 -1.23
C LEU A 152 15.54 -6.67 -1.83
N ARG A 153 15.73 -6.65 -3.16
CA ARG A 153 16.96 -7.16 -3.78
C ARG A 153 18.18 -6.30 -3.45
N ILE A 154 18.01 -4.98 -3.30
CA ILE A 154 19.09 -4.08 -2.86
C ILE A 154 19.48 -4.40 -1.42
N ILE A 155 18.49 -4.64 -0.55
CA ILE A 155 18.71 -4.97 0.87
C ILE A 155 19.40 -6.33 1.05
N ALA A 156 19.20 -7.27 0.12
CA ALA A 156 19.74 -8.61 0.19
C ALA A 156 21.21 -8.75 -0.26
N GLU A 157 21.81 -7.67 -0.79
CA GLU A 157 23.24 -7.61 -1.18
C GLU A 157 24.15 -7.39 0.03
#